data_AF-A0A822ANZ9-F1
#
_entry.id   AF-A0A822ANZ9-F1
#
_cell.length_a   1.000
_cell.length_b   1.000
_cell.length_c   1.000
_cell.angle_alpha   90.00
_cell.angle_beta   90.00
_cell.angle_gamma   90.00
#
_symmetry.space_group_name_H-M   'P 1'
#
loop_
_entity.id
_entity.type
_entity.pdbx_description
1 polymer ?
#
loop_
_entity_poly.entity_id
_entity_poly.type
_entity_poly.pdbx_seq_one_letter_code
_entity_poly.pdbx_strand_id
1 'polypeptide(L)' 'MREQSECLGNGNCLLHAVLLAMVGIHDLNLHLRDRLKIFMDINEKSLKTHWQMQRLRSDQMYGVQSEDKELDR' A
#
# COMPACT_ATOMS: atom_id res chain seq x y z
N MET A 1 -29.11 -10.73 -5.01
CA MET A 1 -27.99 -11.21 -5.85
C MET A 1 -26.71 -10.83 -5.15
N ARG A 2 -25.85 -11.78 -4.76
CA ARG A 2 -24.48 -11.47 -4.37
C ARG A 2 -23.68 -11.52 -5.66
N GLU A 3 -23.43 -10.38 -6.26
CA GLU A 3 -22.43 -10.30 -7.32
C GLU A 3 -21.13 -10.81 -6.72
N GLN A 4 -20.61 -11.89 -7.30
CA GLN A 4 -19.28 -12.36 -6.96
C GLN A 4 -18.36 -11.19 -7.29
N SER A 5 -17.71 -10.64 -6.28
CA SER A 5 -16.64 -9.65 -6.44
C SER A 5 -15.52 -10.33 -7.21
N GLU A 6 -15.64 -10.38 -8.53
CA GLU A 6 -14.58 -10.84 -9.41
C GLU A 6 -13.36 -9.96 -9.14
N CYS A 7 -12.31 -10.58 -8.63
CA CYS A 7 -11.03 -9.91 -8.53
C CYS A 7 -10.58 -9.65 -9.98
N LEU A 8 -10.73 -8.42 -10.45
CA LEU A 8 -10.52 -8.00 -11.84
C LEU A 8 -9.09 -8.24 -12.39
N GLY A 9 -8.18 -8.82 -11.60
CA GLY A 9 -6.83 -9.20 -12.03
C GLY A 9 -5.92 -8.03 -12.41
N ASN A 10 -6.35 -6.78 -12.21
CA ASN A 10 -5.70 -5.57 -12.71
C ASN A 10 -4.61 -5.02 -11.77
N GLY A 11 -4.21 -5.77 -10.74
CA GLY A 11 -3.24 -5.32 -9.74
C GLY A 11 -3.77 -4.29 -8.73
N ASN A 12 -5.05 -3.87 -8.81
CA ASN A 12 -5.68 -2.93 -7.87
C ASN A 12 -6.52 -3.65 -6.79
N CYS A 13 -6.25 -4.93 -6.52
CA CYS A 13 -7.10 -5.78 -5.67
C CYS A 13 -7.26 -5.26 -4.24
N LEU A 14 -6.21 -4.67 -3.66
CA LEU A 14 -6.29 -4.08 -2.32
C LEU A 14 -7.33 -2.96 -2.28
N LEU A 15 -7.31 -2.06 -3.26
CA LEU A 15 -8.20 -0.90 -3.27
C LEU A 15 -9.61 -1.27 -3.70
N HIS A 16 -9.77 -2.25 -4.59
CA HIS A 16 -11.05 -2.90 -4.85
C HIS A 16 -11.65 -3.46 -3.56
N ALA A 17 -10.89 -4.24 -2.79
CA ALA A 17 -11.37 -4.84 -1.54
C ALA A 17 -11.75 -3.78 -0.50
N VAL A 18 -10.94 -2.74 -0.34
CA VAL A 18 -11.24 -1.63 0.59
C VAL A 18 -12.52 -0.91 0.19
N LEU A 19 -12.68 -0.55 -1.09
CA LEU A 19 -13.84 0.21 -1.54
C LEU A 19 -15.12 -0.66 -1.54
N LEU A 20 -15.01 -1.95 -1.84
CA LEU A 20 -16.10 -2.91 -1.67
C LEU A 20 -16.54 -3.01 -0.21
N ALA A 21 -15.59 -3.10 0.73
CA ALA A 21 -15.90 -3.19 2.16
C ALA A 21 -16.55 -1.91 2.69
N MET A 22 -16.19 -0.74 2.16
CA MET A 22 -16.70 0.55 2.61
C MET A 22 -18.07 0.91 2.00
N VAL A 23 -18.23 0.70 0.69
CA VAL A 23 -19.37 1.22 -0.07
C VAL A 23 -19.92 0.25 -1.12
N GLY A 24 -19.38 -0.97 -1.21
CA GLY A 24 -19.90 -2.01 -2.09
C GLY A 24 -19.54 -1.85 -3.57
N ILE A 25 -18.56 -1.02 -3.93
CA ILE A 25 -18.11 -0.81 -5.32
C ILE A 25 -16.62 -1.05 -5.50
N HIS A 26 -16.21 -1.44 -6.70
CA HIS A 26 -14.83 -1.59 -7.12
C HIS A 26 -14.19 -0.22 -7.47
N ASP A 27 -12.89 -0.05 -7.20
CA ASP A 27 -12.11 1.14 -7.59
C ASP A 27 -11.70 1.06 -9.07
N LEU A 28 -12.70 1.04 -9.96
CA LEU A 28 -12.50 0.93 -11.41
C LEU A 28 -11.85 2.18 -12.02
N ASN A 29 -12.21 3.36 -11.49
CA ASN A 29 -11.72 4.66 -11.95
C ASN A 29 -10.42 5.09 -11.25
N LEU A 30 -9.82 4.24 -10.42
CA LEU A 30 -8.57 4.50 -9.71
C LEU A 30 -8.62 5.72 -8.77
N HIS A 31 -9.80 6.17 -8.36
CA HIS A 31 -9.94 7.33 -7.48
C HIS A 31 -9.32 7.10 -6.11
N LEU A 32 -9.50 5.90 -5.54
CA LEU A 32 -8.88 5.56 -4.27
C LEU A 32 -7.37 5.42 -4.44
N ARG A 33 -6.92 4.87 -5.57
CA ARG A 33 -5.50 4.75 -5.92
C ARG A 33 -4.80 6.10 -6.02
N ASP A 34 -5.41 7.06 -6.71
CA ASP A 34 -4.85 8.38 -6.90
C ASP A 34 -4.80 9.14 -5.57
N ARG A 35 -5.83 9.02 -4.73
CA ARG A 35 -5.84 9.61 -3.38
C ARG A 35 -4.78 8.99 -2.48
N LEU A 36 -4.57 7.67 -2.55
CA LEU A 36 -3.50 7.01 -1.80
C LEU A 36 -2.13 7.54 -2.23
N LYS A 37 -1.89 7.67 -3.54
CA LYS A 37 -0.65 8.25 -4.06
C LYS A 37 -0.43 9.67 -3.54
N ILE A 38 -1.42 10.55 -3.67
CA ILE A 38 -1.33 11.94 -3.17
C ILE A 38 -1.06 11.95 -1.66
N PHE A 39 -1.73 11.10 -0.89
CA PHE A 39 -1.51 10.99 0.54
C PHE A 39 -0.07 10.56 0.87
N MET A 40 0.46 9.58 0.14
CA MET A 40 1.85 9.13 0.30
C MET A 40 2.84 10.23 -0.04
N ASP A 41 2.63 10.96 -1.14
CA ASP A 41 3.49 12.05 -1.58
C ASP A 41 3.49 13.21 -0.55
N ILE A 42 2.33 13.56 0.03
CA ILE A 42 2.21 14.61 1.06
C ILE A 42 2.89 14.18 2.38
N ASN A 43 2.79 12.90 2.75
CA ASN A 43 3.25 12.38 4.04
C ASN A 43 4.57 11.60 3.94
N GLU A 44 5.30 11.75 2.83
CA GLU A 44 6.44 10.92 2.45
C GLU A 44 7.44 10.75 3.60
N LYS A 45 7.86 11.85 4.22
CA LYS A 45 8.85 11.83 5.29
C LYS A 45 8.41 10.99 6.49
N SER A 46 7.17 11.18 6.95
CA SER A 46 6.65 10.46 8.12
C SER A 46 6.45 8.98 7.82
N LEU A 47 5.89 8.67 6.66
CA LEU A 47 5.67 7.29 6.22
C LEU A 47 6.98 6.56 5.97
N LYS A 48 7.98 7.20 5.35
CA LYS A 48 9.32 6.65 5.12
C LYS A 48 9.99 6.31 6.45
N THR A 49 9.96 7.23 7.44
CA THR A 49 10.50 6.95 8.78
C THR A 49 9.80 5.77 9.44
N HIS A 50 8.47 5.69 9.38
CA HIS A 50 7.72 4.58 9.98
C HIS A 50 8.04 3.25 9.32
N TRP A 51 8.07 3.23 7.98
CA TRP A 51 8.39 2.04 7.21
C TRP A 51 9.84 1.58 7.44
N GLN A 52 10.81 2.50 7.50
CA GLN A 52 12.21 2.17 7.83
C GLN A 52 12.32 1.50 9.20
N MET A 53 11.64 2.05 10.21
CA MET A 53 11.62 1.46 11.56
C MET A 53 11.02 0.06 11.57
N GLN A 54 9.92 -0.16 10.86
CA GLN A 54 9.30 -1.48 10.76
C GLN A 54 10.22 -2.48 10.02
N ARG A 55 10.86 -2.03 8.94
CA ARG A 55 11.79 -2.86 8.17
C ARG A 55 13.01 -3.27 9.00
N LEU A 56 13.66 -2.33 9.71
CA LEU A 56 14.81 -2.63 10.56
C LEU A 56 14.50 -3.73 11.60
N ARG A 57 13.30 -3.70 12.20
CA ARG A 57 12.86 -4.77 13.12
C ARG A 57 12.74 -6.12 12.41
N SER A 58 12.22 -6.15 11.19
CA SER A 58 12.14 -7.37 10.38
C SER A 58 13.52 -7.87 9.97
N ASP A 59 14.41 -6.98 9.52
CA ASP A 59 15.76 -7.33 9.08
C ASP A 59 16.56 -7.95 10.23
N GLN A 60 16.48 -7.37 11.43
CA GLN A 60 17.06 -7.95 12.65
C GLN A 60 16.51 -9.34 12.97
N MET A 61 15.20 -9.55 12.80
CA MET A 61 14.55 -10.84 13.06
C MET A 61 15.07 -11.93 12.11
N TYR A 62 15.39 -11.59 10.87
CA TYR A 62 15.86 -12.53 9.85
C TYR A 62 17.39 -12.51 9.63
N GLY A 63 18.14 -11.73 10.42
CA GLY A 63 19.59 -11.62 10.32
C GLY A 63 20.10 -10.90 9.07
N VAL A 64 19.26 -10.07 8.43
CA VAL A 64 19.62 -9.27 7.27
C VAL A 64 20.38 -8.03 7.74
N GLN A 65 21.56 -7.78 7.15
CA GLN A 65 22.32 -6.55 7.41
C GLN A 65 22.02 -5.53 6.33
N SER A 66 21.10 -4.61 6.64
CA SER A 66 20.68 -3.54 5.74
C SER A 66 21.61 -2.35 5.86
N GLU A 67 22.29 -1.96 4.77
CA GLU A 67 23.06 -0.72 4.72
C GLU A 67 22.13 0.48 4.44
N ASP A 68 22.23 1.54 5.25
CA ASP A 68 21.36 2.72 5.14
C ASP A 68 21.46 3.47 3.79
N LYS A 69 22.53 3.24 3.01
CA LYS A 69 22.86 4.00 1.80
C LYS A 69 22.02 3.67 0.56
N GLU A 70 21.25 2.59 0.56
CA GLU A 70 20.48 2.18 -0.62
C GLU A 70 19.10 2.86 -0.76
N LEU A 71 18.66 3.63 0.22
CA LEU A 71 17.26 4.09 0.32
C LEU A 71 16.94 5.50 -0.17
N ASP A 72 17.96 6.26 -0.58
CA ASP A 72 17.80 7.64 -1.04
C ASP A 72 18.02 7.79 -2.55
N ARG A 73 18.03 6.68 -3.31
CA ARG A 73 18.00 6.67 -4.78
C ARG A 73 16.57 6.62 -5.29
#